data_AF-A0A0M8YBT3-F1
#
_entry.id   AF-A0A0M8YBT3-F1
#
_cell.length_a   1.000
_cell.length_b   1.000
_cell.length_c   1.000
_cell.angle_alpha   90.00
_cell.angle_beta   90.00
_cell.angle_gamma   90.00
#
_symmetry.space_group_name_H-M   'P 1'
#
loop_
_entity.id
_entity.type
_entity.pdbx_description
1 polymer ?
#
loop_
_entity_poly.entity_id
_entity_poly.type
_entity_poly.pdbx_seq_one_letter_code
_entity_poly.pdbx_strand_id
1 'polypeptide(L)'
;MRVLPSPADVSAATPDPIARWASQSLLPGRGGTAWAHGDAVAVLAPGLFRFDRLVLTGPVDDVSALLRAHVRPGVRPLVTAAVADELGWPVIATFGWMERGGSLAPGSAARWLTDRDHDDVESLLRKANPDPWVRPGGPGASRWAGIHVDDVLVAVAADAWPSPQVGFIGGVATHPDHRGRSLSTNVCSFVVSALLAERGTCGLMVDKANEAAIAVYRRLGFAYRSVTALRDSAHT
;
A
#
# COMPACT_ATOMS: atom_id res chain seq x y z
N MET A 1 16.66 20.61 -8.02
CA MET A 1 15.60 19.56 -7.96
C MET A 1 14.79 19.63 -9.23
N ARG A 2 14.52 18.50 -9.89
CA ARG A 2 13.77 18.40 -11.15
C ARG A 2 12.35 17.92 -10.86
N VAL A 3 11.33 18.58 -11.41
CA VAL A 3 9.92 18.13 -11.27
C VAL A 3 9.66 16.91 -12.15
N LEU A 4 8.88 15.96 -11.64
CA LEU A 4 8.40 14.76 -12.34
C LEU A 4 6.89 14.89 -12.55
N PRO A 5 6.40 15.21 -13.76
CA PRO A 5 5.01 15.60 -13.96
C PRO A 5 4.03 14.43 -13.98
N SER A 6 4.49 13.18 -14.19
CA SER A 6 3.61 12.02 -14.32
C SER A 6 4.10 10.76 -13.59
N PRO A 7 3.22 9.76 -13.37
CA PRO A 7 3.64 8.44 -12.89
C PRO A 7 4.71 7.76 -13.77
N ALA A 8 4.69 8.03 -15.07
CA ALA A 8 5.68 7.50 -16.01
C ALA A 8 7.07 8.12 -15.76
N ASP A 9 7.13 9.43 -15.49
CA ASP A 9 8.39 10.12 -15.15
C ASP A 9 8.97 9.64 -13.83
N VAL A 10 8.12 9.37 -12.83
CA VAL A 10 8.54 8.73 -11.57
C VAL A 10 9.11 7.34 -11.83
N SER A 11 8.43 6.54 -12.65
CA SER A 11 8.88 5.18 -12.97
C SER A 11 10.20 5.14 -13.75
N ALA A 12 10.45 6.17 -14.59
CA ALA A 12 11.72 6.35 -15.29
C ALA A 12 12.85 6.85 -14.37
N ALA A 13 12.50 7.60 -13.32
CA ALA A 13 13.47 8.14 -12.36
C ALA A 13 13.87 7.14 -11.26
N THR A 14 13.02 6.19 -10.90
CA THR A 14 13.33 5.21 -9.85
C THR A 14 12.69 3.84 -10.10
N PRO A 15 13.40 2.74 -9.79
CA PRO A 15 12.83 1.40 -9.74
C PRO A 15 11.94 1.15 -8.51
N ASP A 16 12.00 2.00 -7.48
CA ASP A 16 11.42 1.72 -6.17
C ASP A 16 9.88 1.68 -6.22
N PRO A 17 9.25 0.55 -5.84
CA PRO A 17 7.79 0.41 -5.86
C PRO A 17 7.05 1.39 -4.93
N ILE A 18 7.66 1.86 -3.84
CA ILE A 18 6.99 2.77 -2.90
C ILE A 18 6.76 4.13 -3.56
N ALA A 19 7.78 4.68 -4.24
CA ALA A 19 7.65 5.93 -4.99
C ALA A 19 6.68 5.77 -6.18
N ARG A 20 6.76 4.64 -6.91
CA ARG A 20 5.86 4.33 -8.03
C ARG A 20 4.41 4.17 -7.58
N TRP A 21 4.18 3.58 -6.41
CA TRP A 21 2.86 3.49 -5.79
C TRP A 21 2.32 4.87 -5.39
N ALA A 22 3.16 5.70 -4.76
CA ALA A 22 2.79 7.06 -4.35
C ALA A 22 2.48 7.96 -5.55
N SER A 23 3.11 7.71 -6.71
CA SER A 23 2.92 8.50 -7.93
C SER A 23 1.49 8.50 -8.47
N GLN A 24 0.60 7.63 -7.96
CA GLN A 24 -0.84 7.73 -8.22
C GLN A 24 -1.41 9.12 -7.92
N SER A 25 -0.81 9.88 -6.99
CA SER A 25 -1.23 11.25 -6.66
C SER A 25 -1.01 12.26 -7.80
N LEU A 26 -0.21 11.90 -8.80
CA LEU A 26 0.05 12.72 -9.99
C LEU A 26 -1.03 12.58 -11.07
N LEU A 27 -1.95 11.62 -10.92
CA LEU A 27 -3.09 11.50 -11.83
C LEU A 27 -4.03 12.72 -11.67
N PRO A 28 -4.76 13.10 -12.74
CA PRO A 28 -5.65 14.25 -12.71
C PRO A 28 -6.60 14.26 -11.50
N GLY A 29 -6.72 15.42 -10.84
CA GLY A 29 -7.62 15.64 -9.71
C GLY A 29 -7.11 15.15 -8.33
N ARG A 30 -5.89 14.59 -8.23
CA ARG A 30 -5.35 14.07 -6.96
C ARG A 30 -4.36 15.00 -6.24
N GLY A 31 -3.92 16.08 -6.88
CA GLY A 31 -3.19 17.18 -6.24
C GLY A 31 -1.77 16.83 -5.76
N GLY A 32 -1.18 15.75 -6.26
CA GLY A 32 0.20 15.37 -5.95
C GLY A 32 1.24 16.19 -6.70
N THR A 33 2.49 16.10 -6.25
CA THR A 33 3.66 16.64 -6.96
C THR A 33 4.86 15.74 -6.68
N ALA A 34 5.76 15.59 -7.65
CA ALA A 34 6.95 14.77 -7.48
C ALA A 34 8.21 15.47 -7.98
N TRP A 35 9.33 15.11 -7.37
CA TRP A 35 10.64 15.69 -7.65
C TRP A 35 11.73 14.61 -7.64
N ALA A 36 12.78 14.84 -8.41
CA ALA A 36 14.03 14.11 -8.36
C ALA A 36 15.19 15.03 -7.94
N HIS A 37 16.13 14.47 -7.18
CA HIS A 37 17.40 15.10 -6.81
C HIS A 37 18.45 14.03 -6.60
N GLY A 38 19.58 14.12 -7.31
CA GLY A 38 20.53 13.01 -7.36
C GLY A 38 19.83 11.71 -7.74
N ASP A 39 20.01 10.67 -6.92
CA ASP A 39 19.38 9.36 -7.08
C ASP A 39 18.11 9.20 -6.22
N ALA A 40 17.63 10.28 -5.60
CA ALA A 40 16.39 10.27 -4.82
C ALA A 40 15.19 10.82 -5.58
N VAL A 41 14.03 10.26 -5.23
CA VAL A 41 12.71 10.70 -5.69
C VAL A 41 11.85 11.00 -4.47
N ALA A 42 11.13 12.12 -4.53
CA ALA A 42 10.12 12.49 -3.56
C ALA A 42 8.76 12.62 -4.25
N VAL A 43 7.71 12.08 -3.63
CA VAL A 43 6.33 12.20 -4.09
C VAL A 43 5.47 12.72 -2.95
N LEU A 44 4.97 13.95 -3.10
CA LEU A 44 3.90 14.49 -2.28
C LEU A 44 2.57 13.89 -2.74
N ALA A 45 1.88 13.21 -1.85
CA ALA A 45 0.67 12.46 -2.12
C ALA A 45 -0.41 12.76 -1.05
N PRO A 46 -1.29 13.74 -1.31
CA PRO A 46 -2.41 14.04 -0.42
C PRO A 46 -3.35 12.84 -0.23
N GLY A 47 -3.80 12.61 1.01
CA GLY A 47 -4.75 11.54 1.35
C GLY A 47 -4.28 10.09 1.10
N LEU A 48 -3.03 9.88 0.70
CA LEU A 48 -2.49 8.55 0.41
C LEU A 48 -2.41 7.70 1.68
N PHE A 49 -3.10 6.56 1.67
CA PHE A 49 -3.16 5.66 2.83
C PHE A 49 -3.59 6.40 4.11
N ARG A 50 -4.68 7.18 4.01
CA ARG A 50 -5.33 7.98 5.07
C ARG A 50 -4.55 9.22 5.54
N PHE A 51 -3.40 9.55 4.95
CA PHE A 51 -2.61 10.72 5.36
C PHE A 51 -2.06 11.49 4.17
N ASP A 52 -1.77 12.76 4.36
CA ASP A 52 -0.91 13.47 3.43
C ASP A 52 0.51 12.96 3.61
N ARG A 53 1.09 12.38 2.54
CA ARG A 53 2.41 11.75 2.56
C ARG A 53 3.41 12.53 1.75
N LEU A 54 4.65 12.58 2.22
CA LEU A 54 5.83 12.86 1.38
C LEU A 54 6.64 11.56 1.32
N VAL A 55 6.44 10.76 0.28
CA VAL A 55 7.18 9.50 0.10
C VAL A 55 8.54 9.82 -0.48
N LEU A 56 9.62 9.41 0.17
CA LEU A 56 10.98 9.60 -0.33
C LEU A 56 11.73 8.27 -0.42
N THR A 57 12.43 8.07 -1.54
CA THR A 57 13.24 6.89 -1.82
C THR A 57 14.55 7.33 -2.44
N GLY A 58 15.67 6.70 -2.08
CA GLY A 58 17.01 7.02 -2.61
C GLY A 58 18.06 7.05 -1.50
N PRO A 59 19.30 7.46 -1.82
CA PRO A 59 20.37 7.64 -0.85
C PRO A 59 20.03 8.70 0.21
N VAL A 60 20.55 8.55 1.43
CA VAL A 60 20.20 9.39 2.59
C VAL A 60 20.46 10.89 2.34
N ASP A 61 21.58 11.24 1.71
CA ASP A 61 21.96 12.64 1.47
C ASP A 61 20.98 13.35 0.52
N ASP A 62 20.63 12.68 -0.58
CA ASP A 62 19.67 13.19 -1.55
C ASP A 62 18.24 13.25 -0.97
N VAL A 63 17.86 12.24 -0.17
CA VAL A 63 16.59 12.22 0.56
C VAL A 63 16.54 13.35 1.58
N SER A 64 17.63 13.63 2.31
CA SER A 64 17.71 14.73 3.29
C SER A 64 17.46 16.08 2.62
N ALA A 65 18.05 16.31 1.44
CA ALA A 65 17.82 17.52 0.67
C ALA A 65 16.35 17.66 0.26
N LEU A 66 15.74 16.61 -0.33
CA LEU A 66 14.33 16.61 -0.73
C LEU A 66 13.38 16.76 0.46
N LEU A 67 13.67 16.10 1.58
CA LEU A 67 12.89 16.18 2.81
C LEU A 67 12.85 17.61 3.31
N ARG A 68 14.01 18.27 3.47
CA ARG A 68 14.09 19.65 3.96
C ARG A 68 13.42 20.65 3.02
N ALA A 69 13.48 20.43 1.72
CA ALA A 69 12.88 21.32 0.73
C ALA A 69 11.35 21.23 0.67
N HIS A 70 10.76 20.08 1.02
CA HIS A 70 9.34 19.81 0.74
C HIS A 70 8.51 19.34 1.94
N VAL A 71 9.13 19.05 3.09
CA VAL A 71 8.39 18.78 4.33
C VAL A 71 7.59 20.04 4.73
N ARG A 72 6.36 19.82 5.21
CA ARG A 72 5.45 20.88 5.61
C ARG A 72 4.51 20.37 6.70
N PRO A 73 3.93 21.26 7.54
CA PRO A 73 3.00 20.87 8.58
C PRO A 73 1.86 19.98 8.07
N GLY A 74 1.52 18.95 8.83
CA GLY A 74 0.47 17.98 8.52
C GLY A 74 0.87 16.86 7.55
N VAL A 75 2.00 16.98 6.84
CA VAL A 75 2.49 15.93 5.94
C VAL A 75 3.37 14.95 6.70
N ARG A 76 3.15 13.65 6.51
CA ARG A 76 3.93 12.58 7.13
C ARG A 76 4.94 12.03 6.12
N PRO A 77 6.24 12.38 6.21
CA PRO A 77 7.24 11.77 5.37
C PRO A 77 7.29 10.26 5.57
N LEU A 78 7.56 9.52 4.51
CA LEU A 78 7.72 8.07 4.54
C LEU A 78 9.02 7.71 3.83
N VAL A 79 9.91 7.04 4.55
CA VAL A 79 11.21 6.58 4.05
C VAL A 79 11.42 5.11 4.45
N THR A 80 12.47 4.47 3.94
CA THR A 80 12.91 3.18 4.48
C THR A 80 13.44 3.37 5.92
N ALA A 81 13.38 2.32 6.74
CA ALA A 81 13.87 2.42 8.11
C ALA A 81 15.38 2.75 8.18
N ALA A 82 16.19 2.17 7.29
CA ALA A 82 17.62 2.47 7.21
C ALA A 82 17.88 3.97 6.97
N VAL A 83 17.16 4.58 6.02
CA VAL A 83 17.26 6.03 5.77
C VAL A 83 16.77 6.83 6.97
N ALA A 84 15.70 6.42 7.65
CA ALA A 84 15.24 7.11 8.86
C ALA A 84 16.30 7.10 9.98
N ASP A 85 16.95 5.96 10.19
CA ASP A 85 17.97 5.80 11.22
C ASP A 85 19.18 6.71 10.96
N GLU A 86 19.61 6.82 9.70
CA GLU A 86 20.72 7.69 9.29
C GLU A 86 20.34 9.19 9.31
N LEU A 87 19.08 9.54 8.98
CA LEU A 87 18.62 10.93 9.00
C LEU A 87 18.56 11.52 10.42
N GLY A 88 18.34 10.69 11.45
CA GLY A 88 18.12 11.16 12.83
C GLY A 88 16.86 12.04 12.98
N TRP A 89 15.87 11.89 12.10
CA TRP A 89 14.65 12.72 12.09
C TRP A 89 13.59 12.15 13.04
N PRO A 90 12.75 12.97 13.71
CA PRO A 90 11.72 12.46 14.62
C PRO A 90 10.75 11.49 13.94
N VAL A 91 10.52 10.36 14.60
CA VAL A 91 9.71 9.23 14.09
C VAL A 91 8.30 9.29 14.67
N ILE A 92 7.32 8.92 13.84
CA ILE A 92 5.94 8.63 14.28
C ILE A 92 5.80 7.14 14.55
N ALA A 93 6.13 6.31 13.55
CA ALA A 93 5.99 4.86 13.62
C ALA A 93 6.84 4.16 12.55
N THR A 94 7.24 2.94 12.84
CA THR A 94 7.93 2.04 11.91
C THR A 94 7.08 0.80 11.70
N PHE A 95 6.89 0.40 10.45
CA PHE A 95 6.03 -0.71 10.04
C PHE A 95 6.57 -1.38 8.76
N GLY A 96 5.86 -2.39 8.28
CA GLY A 96 6.25 -3.16 7.11
C GLY A 96 5.64 -2.62 5.82
N TRP A 97 6.48 -2.50 4.79
CA TRP A 97 6.08 -2.56 3.41
C TRP A 97 6.43 -3.95 2.87
N MET A 98 5.50 -4.61 2.19
CA MET A 98 5.79 -5.86 1.49
C MET A 98 5.46 -5.73 0.01
N GLU A 99 6.31 -6.28 -0.84
CA GLU A 99 6.12 -6.22 -2.30
C GLU A 99 6.54 -7.50 -3.01
N ARG A 100 6.01 -7.72 -4.20
CA ARG A 100 6.51 -8.71 -5.15
C ARG A 100 6.22 -8.32 -6.59
N GLY A 101 7.01 -8.88 -7.50
CA GLY A 101 6.72 -8.92 -8.93
C GLY A 101 6.44 -10.35 -9.43
N GLY A 102 6.52 -10.49 -10.76
CA GLY A 102 6.39 -11.76 -11.46
C GLY A 102 4.95 -12.26 -11.53
N SER A 103 4.76 -13.58 -11.63
CA SER A 103 3.45 -14.22 -11.73
C SER A 103 3.10 -15.02 -10.48
N LEU A 104 1.81 -15.16 -10.19
CA LEU A 104 1.29 -15.98 -9.11
C LEU A 104 0.14 -16.82 -9.64
N ALA A 105 0.03 -18.07 -9.20
CA ALA A 105 -1.16 -18.86 -9.49
C ALA A 105 -2.37 -18.27 -8.73
N PRO A 106 -3.49 -17.98 -9.42
CA PRO A 106 -4.65 -17.39 -8.77
C PRO A 106 -5.29 -18.37 -7.79
N GLY A 107 -5.90 -17.85 -6.72
CA GLY A 107 -6.82 -18.63 -5.91
C GLY A 107 -8.08 -18.97 -6.72
N SER A 108 -8.56 -20.21 -6.62
CA SER A 108 -9.66 -20.70 -7.45
C SER A 108 -11.05 -20.49 -6.85
N ALA A 109 -11.16 -20.10 -5.58
CA ALA A 109 -12.45 -20.01 -4.87
C ALA A 109 -13.02 -18.59 -4.82
N ALA A 110 -12.21 -17.58 -5.15
CA ALA A 110 -12.60 -16.18 -5.11
C ALA A 110 -13.15 -15.69 -6.45
N ARG A 111 -14.03 -14.69 -6.38
CA ARG A 111 -14.49 -13.91 -7.54
C ARG A 111 -14.39 -12.42 -7.25
N TRP A 112 -14.33 -11.61 -8.30
CA TRP A 112 -14.61 -10.19 -8.16
C TRP A 112 -16.06 -9.97 -7.73
N LEU A 113 -16.25 -9.06 -6.79
CA LEU A 113 -17.53 -8.64 -6.25
C LEU A 113 -18.06 -7.43 -7.01
N THR A 114 -19.35 -7.20 -6.88
CA THR A 114 -20.08 -6.05 -7.44
C THR A 114 -20.54 -5.13 -6.32
N ASP A 115 -21.07 -3.96 -6.67
CA ASP A 115 -21.62 -3.01 -5.70
C ASP A 115 -22.73 -3.61 -4.83
N ARG A 116 -23.42 -4.66 -5.31
CA ARG A 116 -24.46 -5.38 -4.54
C ARG A 116 -23.89 -6.17 -3.36
N ASP A 117 -22.62 -6.54 -3.41
CA ASP A 117 -21.95 -7.30 -2.34
C ASP A 117 -21.37 -6.35 -1.26
N HIS A 118 -21.45 -5.02 -1.42
CA HIS A 118 -20.75 -4.07 -0.54
C HIS A 118 -21.25 -4.10 0.93
N ASP A 119 -22.54 -4.32 1.16
CA ASP A 119 -23.09 -4.43 2.51
C ASP A 119 -22.52 -5.67 3.24
N ASP A 120 -22.36 -6.79 2.52
CA ASP A 120 -21.75 -8.00 3.06
C ASP A 120 -20.25 -7.81 3.35
N VAL A 121 -19.54 -7.09 2.46
CA VAL A 121 -18.12 -6.73 2.68
C VAL A 121 -17.98 -5.89 3.94
N GLU A 122 -18.78 -4.83 4.10
CA GLU A 122 -18.75 -3.97 5.28
C GLU A 122 -19.10 -4.73 6.56
N SER A 123 -20.11 -5.61 6.50
CA SER A 123 -20.49 -6.49 7.61
C SER A 123 -19.35 -7.42 8.03
N LEU A 124 -18.69 -8.07 7.06
CA LEU A 124 -17.55 -8.95 7.31
C LEU A 124 -16.34 -8.18 7.89
N LEU A 125 -16.00 -7.02 7.32
CA LEU A 125 -14.89 -6.21 7.79
C LEU A 125 -15.09 -5.81 9.25
N ARG A 126 -16.27 -5.29 9.60
CA ARG A 126 -16.61 -4.88 10.98
C ARG A 126 -16.54 -6.02 11.97
N LYS A 127 -16.93 -7.25 11.57
CA LYS A 127 -16.78 -8.46 12.40
C LYS A 127 -15.31 -8.83 12.61
N ALA A 128 -14.46 -8.66 11.61
CA ALA A 128 -13.05 -9.04 11.66
C ALA A 128 -12.16 -8.01 12.36
N ASN A 129 -12.46 -6.72 12.18
CA ASN A 129 -11.74 -5.58 12.73
C ASN A 129 -12.69 -4.39 12.89
N PRO A 130 -12.85 -3.80 14.09
CA PRO A 130 -13.74 -2.65 14.30
C PRO A 130 -13.30 -1.36 13.57
N ASP A 131 -12.00 -1.19 13.26
CA ASP A 131 -11.49 -0.05 12.47
C ASP A 131 -10.69 -0.51 11.23
N PRO A 132 -11.37 -0.99 10.17
CA PRO A 132 -10.71 -1.37 8.92
C PRO A 132 -10.18 -0.14 8.19
N TRP A 133 -8.95 -0.24 7.67
CA TRP A 133 -8.31 0.82 6.89
C TRP A 133 -8.94 1.06 5.52
N VAL A 134 -9.59 0.03 4.98
CA VAL A 134 -10.20 0.02 3.65
C VAL A 134 -11.67 -0.35 3.81
N ARG A 135 -12.56 0.41 3.19
CA ARG A 135 -14.02 0.23 3.25
C ARG A 135 -14.62 0.33 1.85
N PRO A 136 -15.71 -0.39 1.55
CA PRO A 136 -16.49 -0.18 0.34
C PRO A 136 -16.89 1.28 0.16
N GLY A 137 -16.79 1.81 -1.05
CA GLY A 137 -17.09 3.22 -1.37
C GLY A 137 -16.10 4.26 -0.80
N GLY A 138 -15.14 3.85 0.02
CA GLY A 138 -14.09 4.74 0.54
C GLY A 138 -13.01 5.04 -0.50
N PRO A 139 -12.25 6.14 -0.34
CA PRO A 139 -11.23 6.57 -1.31
C PRO A 139 -10.06 5.58 -1.45
N GLY A 140 -9.97 4.60 -0.55
CA GLY A 140 -8.92 3.60 -0.52
C GLY A 140 -9.26 2.30 -1.26
N ALA A 141 -10.50 2.04 -1.69
CA ALA A 141 -10.88 0.78 -2.35
C ALA A 141 -11.30 1.02 -3.80
N SER A 142 -10.70 0.30 -4.75
CA SER A 142 -11.11 0.35 -6.16
C SER A 142 -12.08 -0.77 -6.54
N ARG A 143 -11.87 -1.98 -6.02
CA ARG A 143 -12.75 -3.14 -6.20
C ARG A 143 -12.43 -4.20 -5.16
N TRP A 144 -13.39 -5.10 -4.93
CA TRP A 144 -13.31 -6.17 -3.93
C TRP A 144 -13.38 -7.54 -4.60
N ALA A 145 -12.62 -8.49 -4.07
CA ALA A 145 -12.80 -9.91 -4.35
C ALA A 145 -13.27 -10.62 -3.07
N GLY A 146 -14.02 -11.71 -3.23
CA GLY A 146 -14.52 -12.46 -2.10
C GLY A 146 -14.79 -13.93 -2.38
N ILE A 147 -14.87 -14.70 -1.30
CA ILE A 147 -15.22 -16.13 -1.27
C ILE A 147 -16.52 -16.28 -0.51
N HIS A 148 -17.48 -17.01 -1.10
CA HIS A 148 -18.74 -17.37 -0.46
C HIS A 148 -18.73 -18.85 -0.06
N VAL A 149 -19.33 -19.16 1.08
CA VAL A 149 -19.63 -20.53 1.53
C VAL A 149 -21.08 -20.53 1.98
N ASP A 150 -21.91 -21.40 1.38
CA ASP A 150 -23.34 -21.48 1.64
C ASP A 150 -24.04 -20.11 1.57
N ASP A 151 -23.75 -19.35 0.49
CA ASP A 151 -24.21 -17.98 0.22
C ASP A 151 -23.77 -16.90 1.21
N VAL A 152 -22.92 -17.24 2.19
CA VAL A 152 -22.34 -16.27 3.13
C VAL A 152 -20.96 -15.83 2.63
N LEU A 153 -20.72 -14.52 2.57
CA LEU A 153 -19.40 -13.97 2.29
C LEU A 153 -18.46 -14.20 3.49
N VAL A 154 -17.45 -15.05 3.31
CA VAL A 154 -16.59 -15.53 4.40
C VAL A 154 -15.14 -15.02 4.33
N ALA A 155 -14.69 -14.53 3.17
CA ALA A 155 -13.38 -13.92 3.04
C ALA A 155 -13.38 -12.85 1.95
N VAL A 156 -12.62 -11.77 2.16
CA VAL A 156 -12.50 -10.64 1.23
C VAL A 156 -11.07 -10.13 1.15
N ALA A 157 -10.73 -9.51 0.03
CA ALA A 157 -9.57 -8.65 -0.15
C ALA A 157 -9.87 -7.57 -1.19
N ALA A 158 -9.26 -6.41 -1.05
CA ALA A 158 -9.44 -5.27 -1.95
C ALA A 158 -8.19 -5.00 -2.79
N ASP A 159 -8.42 -4.54 -4.02
CA ASP A 159 -7.47 -3.69 -4.73
C ASP A 159 -7.59 -2.28 -4.15
N ALA A 160 -6.60 -1.88 -3.35
CA ALA A 160 -6.64 -0.70 -2.51
C ALA A 160 -5.56 0.30 -2.89
N TRP A 161 -5.87 1.61 -2.94
CA TRP A 161 -4.95 2.67 -3.41
C TRP A 161 -4.14 2.26 -4.66
N PRO A 162 -4.79 1.84 -5.75
CA PRO A 162 -4.08 1.38 -6.93
C PRO A 162 -3.28 2.52 -7.59
N SER A 163 -2.03 2.25 -7.97
CA SER A 163 -1.32 3.08 -8.95
C SER A 163 -1.33 2.40 -10.33
N PRO A 164 -1.06 3.13 -11.43
CA PRO A 164 -0.99 2.52 -12.76
C PRO A 164 0.09 1.42 -12.86
N GLN A 165 1.16 1.48 -12.06
CA GLN A 165 2.31 0.56 -12.12
C GLN A 165 2.41 -0.38 -10.91
N VAL A 166 1.67 -0.12 -9.83
CA VAL A 166 1.75 -0.88 -8.59
C VAL A 166 0.35 -1.23 -8.12
N GLY A 167 0.04 -2.52 -8.17
CA GLY A 167 -1.06 -3.11 -7.44
C GLY A 167 -0.86 -2.95 -5.95
N PHE A 168 -1.92 -2.71 -5.20
CA PHE A 168 -1.79 -2.65 -3.75
C PHE A 168 -2.97 -3.38 -3.11
N ILE A 169 -2.67 -4.38 -2.28
CA ILE A 169 -3.69 -5.21 -1.65
C ILE A 169 -4.00 -4.69 -0.24
N GLY A 170 -5.28 -4.60 0.09
CA GLY A 170 -5.75 -4.14 1.39
C GLY A 170 -7.09 -4.77 1.77
N GLY A 171 -7.65 -4.35 2.91
CA GLY A 171 -9.00 -4.78 3.32
C GLY A 171 -9.17 -6.29 3.52
N VAL A 172 -8.09 -7.02 3.81
CA VAL A 172 -8.16 -8.48 3.92
C VAL A 172 -8.86 -8.88 5.21
N ALA A 173 -9.93 -9.66 5.09
CA ALA A 173 -10.66 -10.20 6.22
C ALA A 173 -11.15 -11.62 5.95
N THR A 174 -11.28 -12.41 7.01
CA THR A 174 -11.90 -13.74 6.99
C THR A 174 -12.80 -13.85 8.20
N HIS A 175 -14.01 -14.37 7.99
CA HIS A 175 -15.02 -14.54 9.03
C HIS A 175 -14.42 -15.37 10.17
N PRO A 176 -14.58 -14.98 11.45
CA PRO A 176 -13.97 -15.67 12.58
C PRO A 176 -14.21 -17.18 12.58
N ASP A 177 -15.45 -17.59 12.30
CA ASP A 177 -15.88 -19.01 12.28
C ASP A 177 -15.35 -19.81 11.08
N HIS A 178 -14.71 -19.15 10.11
CA HIS A 178 -14.16 -19.78 8.91
C HIS A 178 -12.62 -19.67 8.82
N ARG A 179 -11.95 -19.26 9.90
CA ARG A 179 -10.48 -19.21 9.98
C ARG A 179 -9.85 -20.60 9.93
N GLY A 180 -8.54 -20.67 9.65
CA GLY A 180 -7.80 -21.94 9.58
C GLY A 180 -8.07 -22.77 8.31
N ARG A 181 -8.88 -22.27 7.37
CA ARG A 181 -9.27 -22.96 6.13
C ARG A 181 -8.58 -22.42 4.87
N SER A 182 -7.46 -21.71 5.04
CA SER A 182 -6.68 -21.09 3.96
C SER A 182 -7.44 -20.09 3.07
N LEU A 183 -8.60 -19.58 3.52
CA LEU A 183 -9.45 -18.67 2.75
C LEU A 183 -8.76 -17.32 2.47
N SER A 184 -8.07 -16.76 3.47
CA SER A 184 -7.28 -15.52 3.30
C SER A 184 -6.19 -15.70 2.24
N THR A 185 -5.45 -16.81 2.28
CA THR A 185 -4.45 -17.14 1.27
C THR A 185 -5.08 -17.25 -0.12
N ASN A 186 -6.24 -17.90 -0.25
CA ASN A 186 -6.91 -18.07 -1.54
C ASN A 186 -7.37 -16.73 -2.14
N VAL A 187 -8.10 -15.91 -1.37
CA VAL A 187 -8.57 -14.59 -1.86
C VAL A 187 -7.40 -13.65 -2.14
N CYS A 188 -6.34 -13.67 -1.31
CA CYS A 188 -5.12 -12.92 -1.58
C CYS A 188 -4.43 -13.40 -2.86
N SER A 189 -4.29 -14.71 -3.09
CA SER A 189 -3.69 -15.23 -4.33
C SER A 189 -4.47 -14.80 -5.56
N PHE A 190 -5.80 -14.82 -5.51
CA PHE A 190 -6.66 -14.33 -6.59
C PHE A 190 -6.40 -12.85 -6.89
N VAL A 191 -6.48 -11.99 -5.88
CA VAL A 191 -6.26 -10.54 -6.05
C VAL A 191 -4.85 -10.25 -6.51
N VAL A 192 -3.83 -10.79 -5.83
CA VAL A 192 -2.42 -10.55 -6.16
C VAL A 192 -2.09 -11.04 -7.58
N SER A 193 -2.59 -12.20 -7.99
CA SER A 193 -2.41 -12.70 -9.37
C SER A 193 -2.95 -11.71 -10.39
N ALA A 194 -4.16 -11.19 -10.18
CA ALA A 194 -4.76 -10.23 -11.10
C ALA A 194 -3.99 -8.90 -11.13
N LEU A 195 -3.59 -8.38 -9.96
CA LEU A 195 -2.83 -7.14 -9.86
C LEU A 195 -1.45 -7.25 -10.50
N LEU A 196 -0.79 -8.39 -10.38
CA LEU A 196 0.48 -8.65 -11.06
C LEU A 196 0.32 -8.74 -12.57
N ALA A 197 -0.75 -9.37 -13.07
CA ALA A 197 -1.04 -9.42 -14.49
C ALA A 197 -1.31 -8.03 -15.08
N GLU A 198 -1.99 -7.16 -14.32
CA GLU A 198 -2.34 -5.80 -14.76
C GLU A 198 -1.18 -4.80 -14.63
N ARG A 199 -0.34 -4.92 -13.59
CA ARG A 199 0.59 -3.86 -13.18
C ARG A 199 2.03 -4.33 -13.00
N GLY A 200 2.30 -5.64 -13.04
CA GLY A 200 3.64 -6.23 -12.90
C GLY A 200 4.21 -6.24 -11.48
N THR A 201 3.75 -5.36 -10.59
CA THR A 201 4.16 -5.29 -9.17
C THR A 201 2.93 -5.20 -8.26
N CYS A 202 2.97 -5.87 -7.12
CA CYS A 202 1.95 -5.77 -6.08
C CYS A 202 2.59 -5.51 -4.72
N GLY A 203 2.07 -4.55 -3.97
CA GLY A 203 2.53 -4.14 -2.64
C GLY A 203 1.44 -4.17 -1.57
N LEU A 204 1.83 -4.02 -0.32
CA LEU A 204 0.96 -3.79 0.84
C LEU A 204 1.74 -3.15 1.99
N MET A 205 1.00 -2.57 2.93
CA MET A 205 1.52 -2.22 4.25
C MET A 205 1.00 -3.17 5.31
N VAL A 206 1.84 -3.48 6.28
CA VAL A 206 1.52 -4.40 7.38
C VAL A 206 2.13 -3.88 8.67
N ASP A 207 1.39 -4.03 9.77
CA ASP A 207 1.96 -3.80 11.11
C ASP A 207 3.11 -4.79 11.36
N LYS A 208 4.24 -4.30 11.89
CA LYS A 208 5.41 -5.12 12.21
C LYS A 208 5.07 -6.25 13.19
N ALA A 209 4.10 -6.06 14.08
CA ALA A 209 3.65 -7.07 15.04
C ALA A 209 2.69 -8.11 14.45
N ASN A 210 2.20 -7.92 13.21
CA ASN A 210 1.26 -8.85 12.59
C ASN A 210 1.99 -10.01 11.89
N GLU A 211 2.61 -10.87 12.70
CA GLU A 211 3.40 -12.02 12.24
C GLU A 211 2.59 -12.97 11.36
N ALA A 212 1.30 -13.15 11.65
CA ALA A 212 0.41 -13.99 10.87
C ALA A 212 0.25 -13.48 9.42
N ALA A 213 -0.02 -12.19 9.24
CA ALA A 213 -0.13 -11.59 7.90
C ALA A 213 1.22 -11.62 7.17
N ILE A 214 2.31 -11.27 7.85
CA ILE A 214 3.67 -11.33 7.28
C ILE A 214 3.98 -12.75 6.78
N ALA A 215 3.65 -13.78 7.55
CA ALA A 215 3.87 -15.17 7.17
C ALA A 215 3.01 -15.60 5.97
N VAL A 216 1.77 -15.12 5.85
CA VAL A 216 0.94 -15.35 4.66
C VAL A 216 1.59 -14.73 3.43
N TYR A 217 1.96 -13.46 3.48
CA TYR A 217 2.53 -12.77 2.31
C TYR A 217 3.91 -13.28 1.92
N ARG A 218 4.75 -13.71 2.88
CA ARG A 218 6.01 -14.40 2.58
C ARG A 218 5.80 -15.69 1.79
N ARG A 219 4.79 -16.50 2.15
CA ARG A 219 4.43 -17.72 1.39
C ARG A 219 3.92 -17.39 -0.02
N LEU A 220 3.31 -16.22 -0.18
CA LEU A 220 2.94 -15.68 -1.49
C LEU A 220 4.10 -15.00 -2.23
N GLY A 221 5.35 -15.11 -1.73
CA GLY A 221 6.54 -14.59 -2.41
C GLY A 221 6.77 -13.08 -2.22
N PHE A 222 6.12 -12.43 -1.26
CA PHE A 222 6.39 -11.04 -0.95
C PHE A 222 7.68 -10.89 -0.12
N ALA A 223 8.53 -9.97 -0.55
CA ALA A 223 9.67 -9.50 0.22
C ALA A 223 9.22 -8.44 1.23
N TYR A 224 9.78 -8.47 2.44
CA TYR A 224 9.51 -7.49 3.49
C TYR A 224 10.59 -6.42 3.51
N ARG A 225 10.18 -5.16 3.65
CA ARG A 225 11.04 -4.00 3.86
C ARG A 225 10.47 -3.16 5.01
N SER A 226 11.34 -2.76 5.94
CA SER A 226 10.94 -1.87 7.02
C SER A 226 10.89 -0.42 6.50
N VAL A 227 9.80 0.28 6.80
CA VAL A 227 9.59 1.69 6.45
C VAL A 227 9.19 2.48 7.68
N THR A 228 9.54 3.76 7.69
CA THR A 228 9.33 4.63 8.84
C THR A 228 8.60 5.89 8.40
N ALA A 229 7.48 6.18 9.07
CA ALA A 229 6.80 7.46 8.97
C ALA A 229 7.46 8.45 9.92
N LEU A 230 7.89 9.59 9.40
CA LEU A 230 8.53 10.67 10.15
C LEU A 230 7.50 11.75 10.55
N ARG A 231 7.87 12.62 11.50
CA ARG A 231 7.12 13.85 11.79
C ARG A 231 7.40 14.93 10.74
N ASP A 232 6.45 15.84 10.58
CA ASP A 232 6.53 17.03 9.72
C ASP A 232 7.53 18.08 10.20
N SER A 233 8.01 17.97 11.44
CA SER A 233 8.88 18.93 12.09
C SER A 233 9.90 18.21 12.97
N ALA A 234 11.13 18.74 12.99
CA ALA A 234 12.22 18.20 13.80
C ALA A 234 12.07 18.52 15.30
N HIS A 235 11.08 19.34 15.69
CA HIS A 235 10.87 19.77 17.06
C HIS A 235 9.39 19.63 17.45
N THR A 236 9.15 18.75 18.42
CA THR A 236 8.11 18.94 19.44
C THR A 236 8.65 18.43 20.76
#